data_AF-A0A2M7SWU7-F1
#
_entry.id   AF-A0A2M7SWU7-F1
#
_cell.length_a   1.000
_cell.length_b   1.000
_cell.length_c   1.000
_cell.angle_alpha   90.00
_cell.angle_beta   90.00
_cell.angle_gamma   90.00
#
_symmetry.space_group_name_H-M   'P 1'
#
loop_
_entity.id
_entity.type
_entity.pdbx_description
1 polymer ?
#
loop_
_entity_poly.entity_id
_entity_poly.type
_entity_poly.pdbx_seq_one_letter_code
_entity_poly.pdbx_strand_id
1 'polypeptide(L)'
;MGEEKKKSIGEIDIDEKITVKKDGKKVEEETIIEKVVETPARVLDETVEATKNVEKTVIEKGPVKGVRNFWRTLGPGLTTGAAGDDPSGIATYSQTGAGYGYKFLWLAPFTFPLMAVVQEMCARIGLVTGRGLAANIRKFFPRWVLILCTVLLFIANTFNIGADLGAMSEAIRLFLPQIDYFVLIILIAAVIMLLQIYTRYKKYAKYLKWLALVLLAYIISTFLIKGLNWREIGLSALRPVFGFSKDQILIITGVLGTTISPYLFFWQTSQEVEEEIEDGLTNIQERQKSLYGGEIKKMRIDIWSGMFLSNLVMFFIITACAATLHKNGIFAINSAADAAEALRPLAGDYSYFLFAIGIIGVGALGIPILAGSSSYTFAESFHWKEGLHYKLRQAYSFYGIIIISLVIGVLINLVGIDPMRALVYAAILNGYIAPVILILILILSSSRKLMGSRVNGAWSKIIGGVAILLMAFAGVATIWSLIFR
;
A
#
# COMPACT_ATOMS: atom_id res chain seq x y z
N MET A 1 -110.24 13.55 -12.14
CA MET A 1 -110.68 12.68 -13.26
C MET A 1 -109.53 11.74 -13.59
N GLY A 2 -109.74 10.43 -13.47
CA GLY A 2 -108.97 9.41 -14.19
C GLY A 2 -107.77 8.78 -13.46
N GLU A 3 -107.93 7.52 -13.06
CA GLU A 3 -106.91 6.55 -12.62
C GLU A 3 -105.93 6.17 -13.75
N GLU A 4 -104.69 5.75 -13.42
CA GLU A 4 -104.19 4.39 -13.70
C GLU A 4 -102.74 4.11 -13.22
N LYS A 5 -102.52 2.84 -12.87
CA LYS A 5 -101.39 2.18 -12.19
C LYS A 5 -100.05 2.15 -12.97
N LYS A 6 -98.89 2.13 -12.26
CA LYS A 6 -97.94 0.98 -12.26
C LYS A 6 -96.65 1.16 -11.40
N LYS A 7 -96.43 0.15 -10.55
CA LYS A 7 -95.18 -0.35 -9.92
C LYS A 7 -94.36 0.60 -9.02
N SER A 8 -94.70 0.58 -7.73
CA SER A 8 -93.73 0.76 -6.66
C SER A 8 -92.72 -0.41 -6.69
N ILE A 9 -91.45 -0.09 -6.93
CA ILE A 9 -90.33 -0.94 -6.50
C ILE A 9 -90.07 -0.46 -5.07
N GLY A 10 -90.27 -1.36 -4.11
CA GLY A 10 -90.32 -1.05 -2.68
C GLY A 10 -89.10 -0.27 -2.20
N GLU A 11 -89.38 0.63 -1.26
CA GLU A 11 -88.41 1.24 -0.37
C GLU A 11 -87.50 0.15 0.20
N ILE A 12 -86.21 0.21 -0.14
CA ILE A 12 -85.20 -0.63 0.50
C ILE A 12 -84.92 0.04 1.85
N ASP A 13 -85.35 -0.63 2.91
CA ASP A 13 -85.06 -0.28 4.29
C ASP A 13 -83.53 -0.27 4.50
N ILE A 14 -82.95 0.86 4.91
CA ILE A 14 -81.50 1.14 4.83
C ILE A 14 -80.75 0.66 6.10
N ASP A 15 -81.35 -0.21 6.91
CA ASP A 15 -80.77 -0.75 8.14
C ASP A 15 -80.96 -2.27 8.26
N GLU A 16 -80.84 -3.00 7.15
CA GLU A 16 -80.95 -4.47 7.16
C GLU A 16 -79.68 -5.11 7.78
N LYS A 17 -79.66 -5.18 9.12
CA LYS A 17 -78.68 -5.95 9.90
C LYS A 17 -78.81 -7.44 9.56
N ILE A 18 -77.92 -7.95 8.71
CA ILE A 18 -77.80 -9.38 8.43
C ILE A 18 -77.42 -10.08 9.74
N THR A 19 -78.40 -10.75 10.36
CA THR A 19 -78.21 -11.45 11.63
C THR A 19 -77.90 -12.91 11.36
N VAL A 20 -76.61 -13.28 11.28
CA VAL A 20 -76.19 -14.69 11.25
C VAL A 20 -75.94 -15.16 12.69
N LYS A 21 -76.79 -16.06 13.21
CA LYS A 21 -76.57 -16.67 14.52
C LYS A 21 -75.45 -17.71 14.45
N LYS A 22 -74.37 -17.49 15.19
CA LYS A 22 -73.42 -18.54 15.60
C LYS A 22 -73.18 -18.43 17.11
N ASP A 23 -73.53 -19.47 17.85
CA ASP A 23 -73.22 -19.70 19.26
C ASP A 23 -73.48 -18.53 20.24
N GLY A 24 -74.73 -18.06 20.30
CA GLY A 24 -75.29 -17.45 21.52
C GLY A 24 -74.70 -16.12 22.00
N LYS A 25 -73.85 -15.42 21.23
CA LYS A 25 -73.34 -14.08 21.55
C LYS A 25 -73.61 -13.10 20.41
N LYS A 26 -74.13 -11.91 20.73
CA LYS A 26 -74.22 -10.77 19.80
C LYS A 26 -72.80 -10.26 19.53
N VAL A 27 -72.37 -10.30 18.28
CA VAL A 27 -71.16 -9.63 17.80
C VAL A 27 -71.63 -8.59 16.78
N GLU A 28 -71.28 -7.32 16.99
CA GLU A 28 -71.49 -6.27 15.99
C GLU A 28 -70.45 -6.49 14.89
N GLU A 29 -70.90 -6.91 13.70
CA GLU A 29 -70.05 -6.95 12.52
C GLU A 29 -69.95 -5.54 11.93
N GLU A 30 -68.74 -4.97 11.92
CA GLU A 30 -68.40 -3.79 11.13
C GLU A 30 -68.84 -4.01 9.68
N THR A 31 -69.57 -3.03 9.15
CA THR A 31 -70.21 -3.08 7.83
C THR A 31 -69.16 -3.34 6.74
N ILE A 32 -69.48 -4.14 5.72
CA ILE A 32 -68.59 -4.47 4.58
C ILE A 32 -67.98 -3.19 3.95
N ILE A 33 -68.71 -2.08 3.99
CA ILE A 33 -68.27 -0.75 3.52
C ILE A 33 -67.06 -0.24 4.31
N GLU A 34 -67.03 -0.45 5.62
CA GLU A 34 -65.95 -0.01 6.53
C GLU A 34 -64.64 -0.74 6.20
N LYS A 35 -64.70 -2.06 6.03
CA LYS A 35 -63.56 -2.86 5.54
C LYS A 35 -63.09 -2.44 4.14
N VAL A 36 -64.01 -2.16 3.21
CA VAL A 36 -63.66 -1.78 1.83
C VAL A 36 -63.03 -0.38 1.77
N VAL A 37 -63.41 0.52 2.68
CA VAL A 37 -62.84 1.88 2.77
C VAL A 37 -61.52 1.91 3.54
N GLU A 38 -61.35 1.07 4.57
CA GLU A 38 -60.10 1.01 5.36
C GLU A 38 -58.98 0.22 4.68
N THR A 39 -59.32 -0.77 3.84
CA THR A 39 -58.30 -1.62 3.18
C THR A 39 -57.32 -0.82 2.31
N PRO A 40 -57.76 0.14 1.47
CA PRO A 40 -56.84 1.00 0.71
C PRO A 40 -55.94 1.87 1.59
N ALA A 41 -56.48 2.40 2.70
CA ALA A 41 -55.71 3.23 3.63
C ALA A 41 -54.62 2.39 4.33
N ARG A 42 -54.95 1.17 4.75
CA ARG A 42 -53.99 0.26 5.39
C ARG A 42 -52.88 -0.20 4.44
N VAL A 43 -53.21 -0.47 3.18
CA VAL A 43 -52.22 -0.80 2.14
C VAL A 43 -51.33 0.41 1.83
N LEU A 44 -51.87 1.63 1.87
CA LEU A 44 -51.09 2.85 1.71
C LEU A 44 -50.11 3.04 2.88
N ASP A 45 -50.54 2.81 4.11
CA ASP A 45 -49.67 2.91 5.29
C ASP A 45 -48.58 1.83 5.30
N GLU A 46 -48.93 0.57 4.98
CA GLU A 46 -47.97 -0.54 4.85
C GLU A 46 -46.94 -0.27 3.73
N THR A 47 -47.36 0.32 2.60
CA THR A 47 -46.44 0.70 1.51
C THR A 47 -45.58 1.91 1.84
N VAL A 48 -46.10 2.90 2.57
CA VAL A 48 -45.32 4.05 3.07
C VAL A 48 -44.27 3.59 4.08
N GLU A 49 -44.63 2.65 4.97
CA GLU A 49 -43.70 2.10 5.96
C GLU A 49 -42.62 1.21 5.31
N ALA A 50 -43.00 0.39 4.33
CA ALA A 50 -42.05 -0.36 3.50
C ALA A 50 -41.09 0.58 2.75
N THR A 51 -41.59 1.68 2.19
CA THR A 51 -40.77 2.66 1.46
C THR A 51 -39.80 3.39 2.40
N LYS A 52 -40.25 3.78 3.61
CA LYS A 52 -39.38 4.36 4.65
C LYS A 52 -38.30 3.37 5.11
N ASN A 53 -38.62 2.09 5.20
CA ASN A 53 -37.66 1.05 5.58
C ASN A 53 -36.63 0.80 4.47
N VAL A 54 -37.05 0.80 3.20
CA VAL A 54 -36.13 0.72 2.05
C VAL A 54 -35.25 1.97 1.99
N GLU A 55 -35.82 3.16 2.18
CA GLU A 55 -35.09 4.43 2.22
C GLU A 55 -34.06 4.45 3.36
N LYS A 56 -34.43 4.04 4.58
CA LYS A 56 -33.49 3.85 5.70
C LYS A 56 -32.39 2.86 5.37
N THR A 57 -32.71 1.73 4.74
CA THR A 57 -31.72 0.69 4.40
C THR A 57 -30.75 1.17 3.32
N VAL A 58 -31.22 1.93 2.33
CA VAL A 58 -30.42 2.53 1.26
C VAL A 58 -29.55 3.68 1.80
N ILE A 59 -30.06 4.49 2.74
CA ILE A 59 -29.29 5.54 3.41
C ILE A 59 -28.26 4.95 4.39
N GLU A 60 -28.59 3.85 5.09
CA GLU A 60 -27.65 3.17 5.98
C GLU A 60 -26.55 2.40 5.24
N LYS A 61 -26.84 1.84 4.07
CA LYS A 61 -25.91 1.05 3.23
C LYS A 61 -25.42 1.78 1.98
N GLY A 62 -25.62 3.09 1.87
CA GLY A 62 -25.29 3.86 0.67
C GLY A 62 -23.79 3.84 0.31
N PRO A 63 -23.43 4.04 -0.98
CA PRO A 63 -22.05 4.00 -1.46
C PRO A 63 -21.12 5.01 -0.77
N VAL A 64 -21.67 6.13 -0.29
CA VAL A 64 -20.93 7.19 0.43
C VAL A 64 -20.41 6.70 1.79
N LYS A 65 -21.15 5.85 2.51
CA LYS A 65 -20.65 5.21 3.76
C LYS A 65 -19.60 4.16 3.44
N GLY A 66 -19.74 3.43 2.33
CA GLY A 66 -18.73 2.48 1.84
C GLY A 66 -17.39 3.15 1.53
N VAL A 67 -17.42 4.26 0.80
CA VAL A 67 -16.22 5.08 0.49
C VAL A 67 -15.64 5.70 1.77
N ARG A 68 -16.46 6.28 2.66
CA ARG A 68 -15.98 6.85 3.93
C ARG A 68 -15.36 5.78 4.85
N ASN A 69 -15.93 4.58 4.91
CA ASN A 69 -15.35 3.46 5.66
C ASN A 69 -14.09 2.92 4.99
N PHE A 70 -14.03 2.90 3.66
CA PHE A 70 -12.82 2.53 2.92
C PHE A 70 -11.66 3.48 3.24
N TRP A 71 -11.86 4.81 3.18
CA TRP A 71 -10.83 5.79 3.54
C TRP A 71 -10.38 5.70 5.01
N ARG A 72 -11.26 5.29 5.92
CA ARG A 72 -10.90 5.03 7.34
C ARG A 72 -10.18 3.69 7.55
N THR A 73 -10.24 2.80 6.57
CA THR A 73 -9.56 1.49 6.61
C THR A 73 -8.17 1.56 5.96
N LEU A 74 -7.87 2.61 5.20
CA LEU A 74 -6.54 2.85 4.63
C LEU A 74 -5.59 3.35 5.73
N GLY A 75 -4.58 2.56 6.05
CA GLY A 75 -3.73 2.71 7.22
C GLY A 75 -2.26 2.41 6.89
N PRO A 76 -1.62 1.44 7.57
CA PRO A 76 -0.22 1.07 7.36
C PRO A 76 0.05 0.59 5.94
N GLY A 77 -0.83 -0.22 5.35
CA GLY A 77 -0.68 -0.81 4.02
C GLY A 77 -0.56 0.22 2.90
N LEU A 78 -1.38 1.27 2.91
CA LEU A 78 -1.22 2.40 1.96
C LEU A 78 0.10 3.15 2.18
N THR A 79 0.51 3.33 3.43
CA THR A 79 1.78 4.01 3.77
C THR A 79 2.97 3.20 3.27
N THR A 80 2.95 1.89 3.48
CA THR A 80 3.97 0.93 3.01
C THR A 80 3.99 0.86 1.49
N GLY A 81 2.83 0.91 0.81
CA GLY A 81 2.77 0.98 -0.65
C GLY A 81 3.46 2.24 -1.18
N ALA A 82 3.07 3.41 -0.67
CA ALA A 82 3.68 4.69 -1.06
C ALA A 82 5.18 4.77 -0.72
N ALA A 83 5.61 4.09 0.34
CA ALA A 83 7.01 3.98 0.73
C ALA A 83 7.83 3.00 -0.10
N GLY A 84 7.18 2.02 -0.72
CA GLY A 84 7.83 1.08 -1.64
C GLY A 84 8.15 1.69 -2.99
N ASP A 85 7.48 2.80 -3.34
CA ASP A 85 7.77 3.59 -4.54
C ASP A 85 8.81 4.69 -4.27
N ASP A 86 9.75 4.46 -3.34
CA ASP A 86 10.87 5.34 -3.00
C ASP A 86 11.66 5.80 -4.25
N PRO A 87 12.55 6.82 -4.16
CA PRO A 87 13.37 7.22 -5.31
C PRO A 87 14.06 6.04 -6.00
N SER A 88 14.45 5.00 -5.25
CA SER A 88 15.06 3.78 -5.78
C SER A 88 14.12 3.00 -6.71
N GLY A 89 12.85 2.89 -6.33
CA GLY A 89 11.77 2.35 -7.16
C GLY A 89 11.59 3.16 -8.43
N ILE A 90 11.40 4.48 -8.31
CA ILE A 90 11.15 5.37 -9.46
C ILE A 90 12.30 5.26 -10.47
N ALA A 91 13.56 5.35 -10.04
CA ALA A 91 14.71 5.24 -10.92
C ALA A 91 14.78 3.86 -11.60
N THR A 92 14.54 2.78 -10.86
CA THR A 92 14.57 1.42 -11.40
C THR A 92 13.47 1.21 -12.44
N TYR A 93 12.24 1.66 -12.17
CA TYR A 93 11.12 1.55 -13.09
C TYR A 93 11.32 2.41 -14.34
N SER A 94 11.80 3.65 -14.17
CA SER A 94 12.12 4.53 -15.28
C SER A 94 13.22 3.94 -16.15
N GLN A 95 14.30 3.42 -15.55
CA GLN A 95 15.41 2.79 -16.27
C GLN A 95 14.96 1.51 -16.99
N THR A 96 14.03 0.75 -16.40
CA THR A 96 13.43 -0.42 -17.04
C THR A 96 12.68 -0.03 -18.31
N GLY A 97 11.82 0.99 -18.23
CA GLY A 97 11.05 1.48 -19.38
C GLY A 97 11.93 2.11 -20.46
N ALA A 98 12.88 2.97 -20.07
CA ALA A 98 13.80 3.63 -20.99
C ALA A 98 14.72 2.63 -21.70
N GLY A 99 15.33 1.70 -20.97
CA GLY A 99 16.30 0.76 -21.52
C GLY A 99 15.69 -0.37 -22.35
N TYR A 100 14.52 -0.87 -21.96
CA TYR A 100 13.97 -2.11 -22.51
C TYR A 100 12.56 -1.97 -23.10
N GLY A 101 12.01 -0.76 -23.16
CA GLY A 101 10.67 -0.51 -23.67
C GLY A 101 9.64 -1.29 -22.85
N TYR A 102 8.64 -1.88 -23.53
CA TYR A 102 7.61 -2.69 -22.86
C TYR A 102 8.06 -4.10 -22.48
N LYS A 103 9.29 -4.51 -22.82
CA LYS A 103 9.76 -5.90 -22.69
C LYS A 103 9.59 -6.49 -21.28
N PHE A 104 9.85 -5.69 -20.24
CA PHE A 104 9.76 -6.12 -18.85
C PHE A 104 8.51 -5.62 -18.12
N LEU A 105 7.52 -5.11 -18.85
CA LEU A 105 6.26 -4.64 -18.27
C LEU A 105 5.49 -5.75 -17.57
N TRP A 106 5.68 -7.02 -17.98
CA TRP A 106 5.10 -8.18 -17.33
C TRP A 106 5.49 -8.36 -15.86
N LEU A 107 6.61 -7.78 -15.43
CA LEU A 107 7.02 -7.84 -14.03
C LEU A 107 5.94 -7.24 -13.14
N ALA A 108 5.29 -6.15 -13.56
CA ALA A 108 4.30 -5.46 -12.75
C ALA A 108 3.08 -6.34 -12.37
N PRO A 109 2.28 -6.88 -13.29
CA PRO A 109 1.16 -7.75 -12.89
C PRO A 109 1.63 -9.04 -12.20
N PHE A 110 2.85 -9.51 -12.48
CA PHE A 110 3.39 -10.72 -11.89
C PHE A 110 3.86 -10.54 -10.44
N THR A 111 4.46 -9.41 -10.10
CA THR A 111 4.95 -9.11 -8.73
C THR A 111 3.84 -8.66 -7.79
N PHE A 112 2.74 -8.10 -8.31
CA PHE A 112 1.60 -7.68 -7.49
C PHE A 112 1.09 -8.75 -6.50
N PRO A 113 0.72 -9.98 -6.92
CA PRO A 113 0.28 -10.99 -5.97
C PRO A 113 1.40 -11.42 -5.00
N LEU A 114 2.66 -11.41 -5.45
CA LEU A 114 3.81 -11.77 -4.61
C LEU A 114 3.97 -10.75 -3.47
N MET A 115 4.02 -9.46 -3.79
CA MET A 115 4.21 -8.40 -2.80
C MET A 115 3.00 -8.28 -1.87
N ALA A 116 1.77 -8.38 -2.39
CA ALA A 116 0.56 -8.28 -1.59
C ALA A 116 0.49 -9.40 -0.54
N VAL A 117 0.78 -10.64 -0.95
CA VAL A 117 0.82 -11.78 -0.02
C VAL A 117 1.95 -11.64 0.98
N VAL A 118 3.14 -11.22 0.55
CA VAL A 118 4.28 -11.02 1.45
C VAL A 118 3.98 -9.97 2.53
N GLN A 119 3.44 -8.82 2.13
CA GLN A 119 3.06 -7.77 3.09
C GLN A 119 1.92 -8.24 4.00
N GLU A 120 0.94 -8.98 3.47
CA GLU A 120 -0.11 -9.59 4.29
C GLU A 120 0.46 -10.56 5.34
N MET A 121 1.47 -11.36 4.99
CA MET A 121 2.16 -12.22 5.95
C MET A 121 2.84 -11.39 7.05
N CYS A 122 3.53 -10.32 6.69
CA CYS A 122 4.24 -9.45 7.64
C CYS A 122 3.27 -8.75 8.59
N ALA A 123 2.20 -8.17 8.07
CA ALA A 123 1.19 -7.51 8.88
C ALA A 123 0.46 -8.49 9.80
N ARG A 124 0.11 -9.68 9.27
CA ARG A 124 -0.53 -10.72 10.09
C ARG A 124 0.36 -11.18 11.23
N ILE A 125 1.68 -11.30 11.03
CA ILE A 125 2.62 -11.58 12.13
C ILE A 125 2.53 -10.48 13.20
N GLY A 126 2.53 -9.21 12.78
CA GLY A 126 2.45 -8.06 13.69
C GLY A 126 1.19 -8.09 14.55
N LEU A 127 0.03 -8.17 13.90
CA LEU A 127 -1.28 -8.27 14.53
C LEU A 127 -1.41 -9.48 15.45
N VAL A 128 -1.06 -10.68 14.98
CA VAL A 128 -1.26 -11.92 15.75
C VAL A 128 -0.33 -12.00 16.96
N THR A 129 0.89 -11.49 16.84
CA THR A 129 1.90 -11.64 17.90
C THR A 129 1.98 -10.42 18.81
N GLY A 130 1.48 -9.26 18.38
CA GLY A 130 1.60 -7.97 19.05
C GLY A 130 3.06 -7.47 19.15
N ARG A 131 3.93 -7.94 18.25
CA ARG A 131 5.39 -7.73 18.23
C ARG A 131 5.89 -7.54 16.79
N GLY A 132 6.94 -6.75 16.59
CA GLY A 132 7.59 -6.62 15.29
C GLY A 132 8.37 -7.86 14.87
N LEU A 133 8.94 -7.79 13.68
CA LEU A 133 9.51 -8.96 13.01
C LEU A 133 10.80 -9.43 13.69
N ALA A 134 11.68 -8.53 14.12
CA ALA A 134 12.94 -8.89 14.76
C ALA A 134 12.71 -9.50 16.14
N ALA A 135 11.72 -9.00 16.90
CA ALA A 135 11.30 -9.57 18.17
C ALA A 135 10.78 -11.02 18.01
N ASN A 136 10.07 -11.31 16.93
CA ASN A 136 9.62 -12.66 16.59
C ASN A 136 10.78 -13.56 16.14
N ILE A 137 11.69 -13.06 15.30
CA ILE A 137 12.89 -13.80 14.87
C ILE A 137 13.72 -14.21 16.09
N ARG A 138 13.99 -13.28 17.01
CA ARG A 138 14.75 -13.57 18.24
C ARG A 138 14.14 -14.68 19.09
N LYS A 139 12.82 -14.77 19.13
CA LYS A 139 12.11 -15.76 19.96
C LYS A 139 12.13 -17.16 19.35
N PHE A 140 12.17 -17.26 18.02
CA PHE A 140 12.02 -18.52 17.28
C PHE A 140 13.32 -19.05 16.67
N PHE A 141 14.30 -18.18 16.43
CA PHE A 141 15.56 -18.52 15.77
C PHE A 141 16.77 -18.22 16.67
N PRO A 142 17.91 -18.90 16.44
CA PRO A 142 19.13 -18.62 17.18
C PRO A 142 19.64 -17.20 16.93
N ARG A 143 20.37 -16.65 17.89
CA ARG A 143 20.85 -15.25 17.89
C ARG A 143 21.64 -14.87 16.64
N TRP A 144 22.38 -15.80 16.03
CA TRP A 144 23.16 -15.52 14.83
C TRP A 144 22.28 -15.16 13.62
N VAL A 145 21.08 -15.75 13.50
CA VAL A 145 20.12 -15.43 12.42
C VAL A 145 19.62 -14.00 12.58
N LEU A 146 19.28 -13.61 13.81
CA LEU A 146 18.84 -12.27 14.13
C LEU A 146 19.91 -11.22 13.80
N ILE A 147 21.16 -11.48 14.21
CA ILE A 147 22.29 -10.58 13.95
C ILE A 147 22.53 -10.46 12.44
N LEU A 148 22.52 -11.59 11.72
CA LEU A 148 22.67 -11.60 10.26
C LEU A 148 21.61 -10.74 9.58
N CYS A 149 20.32 -10.94 9.91
CA CYS A 149 19.24 -10.15 9.33
C CYS A 149 19.35 -8.66 9.67
N THR A 150 19.69 -8.34 10.92
CA THR A 150 19.84 -6.96 11.39
C THR A 150 20.96 -6.23 10.64
N VAL A 151 22.12 -6.87 10.50
CA VAL A 151 23.27 -6.29 9.80
C VAL A 151 23.00 -6.14 8.30
N LEU A 152 22.44 -7.17 7.65
CA LEU A 152 22.09 -7.10 6.23
C LEU A 152 21.10 -5.97 5.96
N LEU A 153 20.03 -5.89 6.75
CA LEU A 153 19.02 -4.85 6.64
C LEU A 153 19.63 -3.45 6.83
N PHE A 154 20.47 -3.29 7.84
CA PHE A 154 21.11 -2.00 8.13
C PHE A 154 21.97 -1.50 6.98
N ILE A 155 22.77 -2.40 6.39
CA ILE A 155 23.63 -2.07 5.25
C ILE A 155 22.76 -1.66 4.06
N ALA A 156 21.72 -2.46 3.74
CA ALA A 156 20.82 -2.18 2.63
C ALA A 156 20.11 -0.84 2.79
N ASN A 157 19.51 -0.61 3.96
CA ASN A 157 18.75 0.60 4.25
C ASN A 157 19.65 1.83 4.21
N THR A 158 20.85 1.74 4.78
CA THR A 158 21.78 2.87 4.84
C THR A 158 22.30 3.23 3.46
N PHE A 159 22.57 2.24 2.61
CA PHE A 159 22.91 2.46 1.21
C PHE A 159 21.74 3.09 0.44
N ASN A 160 20.52 2.59 0.64
CA ASN A 160 19.31 3.14 0.01
C ASN A 160 19.04 4.59 0.45
N ILE A 161 19.16 4.89 1.75
CA ILE A 161 19.06 6.25 2.29
C ILE A 161 20.08 7.17 1.61
N GLY A 162 21.32 6.71 1.44
CA GLY A 162 22.35 7.48 0.74
C GLY A 162 21.97 7.79 -0.71
N ALA A 163 21.48 6.78 -1.43
CA ALA A 163 21.04 6.93 -2.81
C ALA A 163 19.83 7.89 -2.93
N ASP A 164 18.84 7.76 -2.04
CA ASP A 164 17.68 8.66 -1.98
C ASP A 164 18.09 10.11 -1.70
N LEU A 165 18.97 10.35 -0.71
CA LEU A 165 19.49 11.68 -0.40
C LEU A 165 20.20 12.30 -1.61
N GLY A 166 21.02 11.51 -2.31
CA GLY A 166 21.72 11.94 -3.50
C GLY A 166 20.76 12.31 -4.64
N ALA A 167 19.73 11.50 -4.85
CA ALA A 167 18.70 11.75 -5.86
C ALA A 167 17.85 12.99 -5.57
N MET A 168 17.48 13.19 -4.30
CA MET A 168 16.77 14.38 -3.86
C MET A 168 17.63 15.64 -4.04
N SER A 169 18.93 15.56 -3.77
CA SER A 169 19.85 16.67 -4.00
C SER A 169 19.94 17.04 -5.49
N GLU A 170 20.13 16.06 -6.38
CA GLU A 170 20.13 16.29 -7.83
C GLU A 170 18.80 16.89 -8.32
N ALA A 171 17.67 16.41 -7.80
CA ALA A 171 16.36 16.95 -8.14
C ALA A 171 16.22 18.44 -7.75
N ILE A 172 16.78 18.86 -6.61
CA ILE A 172 16.79 20.28 -6.20
C ILE A 172 17.74 21.10 -7.08
N ARG A 173 18.88 20.55 -7.48
CA ARG A 173 19.86 21.23 -8.36
C ARG A 173 19.31 21.56 -9.74
N LEU A 174 18.24 20.90 -10.18
CA LEU A 174 17.51 21.29 -11.39
C LEU A 174 16.95 22.72 -11.32
N PHE A 175 16.65 23.24 -10.11
CA PHE A 175 16.16 24.61 -9.89
C PHE A 175 17.20 25.53 -9.29
N LEU A 176 18.07 24.98 -8.45
CA LEU A 176 19.10 25.72 -7.72
C LEU A 176 20.50 25.19 -8.08
N PRO A 177 20.94 25.30 -9.35
CA PRO A 177 22.20 24.72 -9.82
C PRO A 177 23.43 25.35 -9.16
N GLN A 178 23.27 26.56 -8.60
CA GLN A 178 24.30 27.33 -7.92
C GLN A 178 24.70 26.72 -6.57
N ILE A 179 23.84 25.89 -5.97
CA ILE A 179 24.07 25.31 -4.64
C ILE A 179 24.86 24.02 -4.81
N ASP A 180 25.92 23.88 -4.00
CA ASP A 180 26.74 22.68 -3.98
C ASP A 180 25.92 21.42 -3.62
N TYR A 181 26.23 20.33 -4.32
CA TYR A 181 25.54 19.05 -4.18
C TYR A 181 25.62 18.47 -2.76
N PHE A 182 26.77 18.58 -2.09
CA PHE A 182 26.95 18.06 -0.75
C PHE A 182 26.28 18.94 0.30
N VAL A 183 26.28 20.25 0.10
CA VAL A 183 25.52 21.18 0.97
C VAL A 183 24.03 20.84 0.96
N LEU A 184 23.46 20.56 -0.22
CA LEU A 184 22.07 20.14 -0.34
C LEU A 184 21.80 18.79 0.34
N ILE A 185 22.67 17.79 0.17
CA ILE A 185 22.53 16.49 0.86
C ILE A 185 22.48 16.70 2.38
N ILE A 186 23.43 17.45 2.92
CA ILE A 186 23.52 17.70 4.38
C ILE A 186 22.26 18.42 4.86
N LEU A 187 21.79 19.43 4.10
CA LEU A 187 20.58 20.18 4.45
C LEU A 187 19.34 19.28 4.43
N ILE A 188 19.16 18.46 3.38
CA ILE A 188 18.03 17.53 3.26
C ILE A 188 18.07 16.51 4.40
N ALA A 189 19.23 15.91 4.66
CA ALA A 189 19.41 14.95 5.74
C ALA A 189 19.12 15.59 7.11
N ALA A 190 19.56 16.82 7.34
CA ALA A 190 19.28 17.56 8.57
C ALA A 190 17.78 17.85 8.73
N VAL A 191 17.10 18.29 7.67
CA VAL A 191 15.64 18.53 7.69
C VAL A 191 14.88 17.24 7.99
N ILE A 192 15.21 16.14 7.30
CA ILE A 192 14.59 14.84 7.54
C ILE A 192 14.85 14.34 8.97
N MET A 193 16.08 14.51 9.47
CA MET A 193 16.45 14.14 10.85
C MET A 193 15.65 14.94 11.87
N LEU A 194 15.56 16.27 11.71
CA LEU A 194 14.80 17.15 12.60
C LEU A 194 13.31 16.80 12.58
N LEU A 195 12.76 16.52 11.40
CA LEU A 195 11.37 16.07 11.27
C LEU A 195 11.14 14.75 12.02
N GLN A 196 12.04 13.77 11.89
CA GLN A 196 11.93 12.49 12.60
C GLN A 196 12.05 12.62 14.13
N ILE A 197 12.92 13.51 14.62
CA ILE A 197 13.17 13.66 16.07
C ILE A 197 12.08 14.48 16.76
N TYR A 198 11.61 15.55 16.11
CA TYR A 198 10.72 16.53 16.75
C TYR A 198 9.25 16.37 16.35
N THR A 199 8.96 15.66 15.27
CA THR A 199 7.58 15.50 14.76
C THR A 199 7.17 14.04 14.81
N ARG A 200 5.97 13.78 15.34
CA ARG A 200 5.36 12.44 15.28
C ARG A 200 5.19 12.03 13.82
N TYR A 201 5.68 10.85 13.47
CA TYR A 201 5.64 10.30 12.12
C TYR A 201 4.26 10.40 11.47
N LYS A 202 3.21 9.96 12.16
CA LYS A 202 1.81 10.02 11.67
C LYS A 202 1.37 11.41 11.22
N LYS A 203 1.83 12.46 11.90
CA LYS A 203 1.43 13.85 11.60
C LYS A 203 2.01 14.31 10.27
N TYR A 204 3.29 14.10 10.02
CA TYR A 204 3.92 14.57 8.78
C TYR A 204 3.77 13.57 7.61
N ALA A 205 3.76 12.26 7.88
CA ALA A 205 3.49 11.24 6.87
C ALA A 205 2.11 11.44 6.20
N LYS A 206 1.12 11.97 6.93
CA LYS A 206 -0.17 12.38 6.35
C LYS A 206 0.00 13.41 5.22
N TYR A 207 0.90 14.37 5.37
CA TYR A 207 1.17 15.38 4.33
C TYR A 207 2.05 14.81 3.22
N LEU A 208 3.07 14.03 3.57
CA LEU A 208 3.95 13.41 2.58
C LEU A 208 3.22 12.42 1.66
N LYS A 209 2.16 11.75 2.14
CA LYS A 209 1.27 10.94 1.29
C LYS A 209 0.65 11.75 0.15
N TRP A 210 0.27 13.00 0.37
CA TRP A 210 -0.22 13.87 -0.69
C TRP A 210 0.86 14.19 -1.71
N LEU A 211 2.11 14.29 -1.26
CA LEU A 211 3.25 14.50 -2.14
C LEU A 211 3.54 13.25 -2.98
N ALA A 212 3.36 12.05 -2.41
CA ALA A 212 3.45 10.79 -3.15
C ALA A 212 2.34 10.63 -4.21
N LEU A 213 1.19 11.31 -4.08
CA LEU A 213 0.17 11.34 -5.15
C LEU A 213 0.68 12.00 -6.44
N VAL A 214 1.79 12.75 -6.38
CA VAL A 214 2.47 13.24 -7.59
C VAL A 214 2.89 12.08 -8.50
N LEU A 215 3.10 10.86 -7.98
CA LEU A 215 3.38 9.69 -8.82
C LEU A 215 2.20 9.32 -9.74
N LEU A 216 0.97 9.72 -9.40
CA LEU A 216 -0.19 9.57 -10.29
C LEU A 216 -0.04 10.43 -11.56
N ALA A 217 0.86 11.42 -11.57
CA ALA A 217 1.22 12.16 -12.77
C ALA A 217 1.74 11.25 -13.89
N TYR A 218 2.44 10.15 -13.57
CA TYR A 218 2.87 9.19 -14.59
C TYR A 218 1.69 8.49 -15.26
N ILE A 219 0.63 8.20 -14.50
CA ILE A 219 -0.60 7.62 -15.02
C ILE A 219 -1.23 8.58 -16.02
N ILE A 220 -1.46 9.83 -15.59
CA ILE A 220 -2.08 10.85 -16.43
C ILE A 220 -1.20 11.15 -17.65
N SER A 221 0.11 11.32 -17.47
CA SER A 221 1.08 11.53 -18.55
C SER A 221 0.98 10.43 -19.59
N THR A 222 0.92 9.16 -19.17
CA THR A 222 0.78 8.03 -20.09
C THR A 222 -0.50 8.14 -20.93
N PHE A 223 -1.64 8.42 -20.32
CA PHE A 223 -2.91 8.55 -21.06
C PHE A 223 -2.93 9.73 -22.05
N LEU A 224 -2.10 10.76 -21.83
CA LEU A 224 -1.97 11.90 -22.74
C LEU A 224 -1.07 11.62 -23.96
N ILE A 225 -0.28 10.53 -23.94
CA ILE A 225 0.58 10.15 -25.07
C ILE A 225 -0.30 9.69 -26.24
N LYS A 226 -0.24 10.43 -27.34
CA LYS A 226 -0.97 10.10 -28.58
C LYS A 226 -0.33 8.89 -29.28
N GLY A 227 -1.18 7.99 -29.78
CA GLY A 227 -0.74 6.85 -30.60
C GLY A 227 -0.20 5.66 -29.81
N LEU A 228 -0.50 5.55 -28.52
CA LEU A 228 -0.19 4.36 -27.73
C LEU A 228 -0.95 3.13 -28.24
N ASN A 229 -0.21 2.04 -28.47
CA ASN A 229 -0.79 0.75 -28.79
C ASN A 229 -1.12 -0.02 -27.52
N TRP A 230 -2.31 0.21 -26.95
CA TRP A 230 -2.77 -0.47 -25.73
C TRP A 230 -2.79 -2.00 -25.85
N ARG A 231 -2.97 -2.52 -27.07
CA ARG A 231 -2.89 -3.97 -27.33
C ARG A 231 -1.47 -4.50 -27.10
N GLU A 232 -0.46 -3.80 -27.59
CA GLU A 232 0.94 -4.16 -27.38
C GLU A 232 1.34 -4.06 -25.90
N ILE A 233 0.92 -2.99 -25.23
CA ILE A 233 1.16 -2.76 -23.80
C ILE A 233 0.53 -3.91 -22.99
N GLY A 234 -0.74 -4.23 -23.25
CA GLY A 234 -1.44 -5.33 -22.57
C GLY A 234 -0.83 -6.70 -22.84
N LEU A 235 -0.41 -6.97 -24.08
CA LEU A 235 0.29 -8.22 -24.41
C LEU A 235 1.65 -8.31 -23.73
N SER A 236 2.40 -7.21 -23.68
CA SER A 236 3.71 -7.15 -23.02
C SER A 236 3.61 -7.26 -21.50
N ALA A 237 2.47 -6.84 -20.92
CA ALA A 237 2.18 -7.03 -19.50
C ALA A 237 1.83 -8.50 -19.16
N LEU A 238 1.29 -9.26 -20.10
CA LEU A 238 0.87 -10.65 -19.85
C LEU A 238 1.90 -11.69 -20.33
N ARG A 239 2.82 -11.31 -21.20
CA ARG A 239 3.83 -12.21 -21.79
C ARG A 239 5.14 -12.13 -21.02
N PRO A 240 5.47 -13.10 -20.15
CA PRO A 240 6.76 -13.12 -19.48
C PRO A 240 7.88 -13.32 -20.49
N VAL A 241 8.84 -12.41 -20.46
CA VAL A 241 10.07 -12.47 -21.25
C VAL A 241 11.25 -12.43 -20.29
N PHE A 242 12.04 -13.50 -20.31
CA PHE A 242 13.25 -13.60 -19.50
C PHE A 242 14.44 -13.00 -20.26
N GLY A 243 15.25 -12.22 -19.54
CA GLY A 243 16.50 -11.69 -20.05
C GLY A 243 17.68 -12.36 -19.37
N PHE A 244 18.61 -12.89 -20.16
CA PHE A 244 19.79 -13.60 -19.65
C PHE A 244 21.09 -12.80 -19.77
N SER A 245 21.05 -11.62 -20.37
CA SER A 245 22.19 -10.71 -20.36
C SER A 245 22.37 -10.10 -18.97
N LYS A 246 23.61 -9.74 -18.63
CA LYS A 246 23.97 -9.16 -17.33
C LYS A 246 23.09 -7.99 -16.92
N ASP A 247 22.91 -7.00 -17.81
CA ASP A 247 22.12 -5.81 -17.51
C ASP A 247 20.63 -6.11 -17.35
N GLN A 248 20.13 -7.13 -18.06
CA GLN A 248 18.75 -7.58 -17.92
C GLN A 248 18.52 -8.32 -16.59
N ILE A 249 19.48 -9.14 -16.16
CA ILE A 249 19.42 -9.81 -14.86
C ILE A 249 19.48 -8.78 -13.73
N LEU A 250 20.35 -7.78 -13.85
CA LEU A 250 20.48 -6.68 -12.88
C LEU A 250 19.17 -5.88 -12.79
N ILE A 251 18.57 -5.48 -13.92
CA ILE A 251 17.33 -4.69 -13.88
C ILE A 251 16.14 -5.50 -13.36
N ILE A 252 16.02 -6.79 -13.75
CA ILE A 252 14.96 -7.66 -13.21
C ILE A 252 15.12 -7.79 -11.70
N THR A 253 16.34 -8.00 -11.22
CA THR A 253 16.64 -8.09 -9.78
C THR A 253 16.37 -6.77 -9.06
N GLY A 254 16.66 -5.63 -9.70
CA GLY A 254 16.31 -4.30 -9.20
C GLY A 254 14.79 -4.14 -9.04
N VAL A 255 14.01 -4.41 -10.08
CA VAL A 255 12.54 -4.30 -10.03
C VAL A 255 11.96 -5.22 -8.95
N LEU A 256 12.47 -6.45 -8.85
CA LEU A 256 12.06 -7.39 -7.81
C LEU A 256 12.47 -6.92 -6.41
N GLY A 257 13.67 -6.35 -6.29
CA GLY A 257 14.24 -5.85 -5.05
C GLY A 257 13.49 -4.64 -4.49
N THR A 258 13.09 -3.68 -5.32
CA THR A 258 12.25 -2.55 -4.90
C THR A 258 10.86 -3.03 -4.50
N THR A 259 10.26 -3.94 -5.28
CA THR A 259 8.90 -4.42 -5.06
C THR A 259 8.76 -5.29 -3.80
N ILE A 260 9.74 -6.14 -3.53
CA ILE A 260 9.75 -7.09 -2.42
C ILE A 260 10.89 -6.71 -1.46
N SER A 261 10.88 -5.44 -1.04
CA SER A 261 11.95 -4.84 -0.25
C SER A 261 12.02 -5.35 1.19
N PRO A 262 13.20 -5.76 1.70
CA PRO A 262 13.39 -6.25 3.06
C PRO A 262 12.91 -5.30 4.16
N TYR A 263 13.16 -4.00 4.01
CA TYR A 263 12.81 -2.99 5.01
C TYR A 263 11.30 -2.86 5.20
N LEU A 264 10.52 -3.06 4.12
CA LEU A 264 9.06 -3.03 4.19
C LEU A 264 8.53 -4.18 5.05
N PHE A 265 9.21 -5.32 5.13
CA PHE A 265 8.76 -6.43 5.98
C PHE A 265 8.85 -6.06 7.45
N PHE A 266 9.99 -5.52 7.89
CA PHE A 266 10.18 -5.06 9.27
C PHE A 266 9.28 -3.87 9.58
N TRP A 267 9.18 -2.92 8.64
CA TRP A 267 8.32 -1.75 8.78
C TRP A 267 6.85 -2.13 8.92
N GLN A 268 6.29 -2.91 7.98
CA GLN A 268 4.88 -3.30 8.01
C GLN A 268 4.55 -4.00 9.32
N THR A 269 5.33 -5.01 9.74
CA THR A 269 5.07 -5.72 11.01
C THR A 269 5.12 -4.78 12.21
N SER A 270 6.09 -3.85 12.26
CA SER A 270 6.22 -2.92 13.39
C SER A 270 5.15 -1.83 13.39
N GLN A 271 4.70 -1.38 12.22
CA GLN A 271 3.66 -0.37 12.08
C GLN A 271 2.29 -0.88 12.54
N GLU A 272 1.93 -2.13 12.25
CA GLU A 272 0.70 -2.73 12.81
C GLU A 272 0.71 -2.65 14.34
N VAL A 273 1.87 -2.93 14.96
CA VAL A 273 2.02 -2.87 16.42
C VAL A 273 1.98 -1.44 16.94
N GLU A 274 2.62 -0.50 16.24
CA GLU A 274 2.61 0.93 16.61
C GLU A 274 1.20 1.51 16.54
N GLU A 275 0.40 1.16 15.53
CA GLU A 275 -0.98 1.62 15.40
C GLU A 275 -1.88 1.08 16.52
N GLU A 276 -1.75 -0.21 16.88
CA GLU A 276 -2.45 -0.78 18.03
C GLU A 276 -2.07 -0.08 19.35
N ILE A 277 -0.78 0.27 19.53
CA ILE A 277 -0.31 1.02 20.70
C ILE A 277 -0.92 2.43 20.73
N GLU A 278 -0.99 3.11 19.59
CA GLU A 278 -1.63 4.42 19.48
C GLU A 278 -3.14 4.38 19.77
N ASP A 279 -3.81 3.28 19.41
CA ASP A 279 -5.23 3.04 19.72
C ASP A 279 -5.47 2.67 21.20
N GLY A 280 -4.41 2.69 22.02
CA GLY A 280 -4.45 2.52 23.47
C GLY A 280 -4.10 1.11 23.94
N LEU A 281 -3.81 0.18 23.03
CA LEU A 281 -3.46 -1.22 23.35
C LEU A 281 -1.96 -1.33 23.69
N THR A 282 -1.58 -0.75 24.82
CA THR A 282 -0.17 -0.64 25.23
C THR A 282 0.43 -1.98 25.68
N ASN A 283 -0.40 -2.93 26.16
CA ASN A 283 0.06 -4.25 26.58
C ASN A 283 -0.04 -5.29 25.45
N ILE A 284 0.95 -6.18 25.35
CA ILE A 284 0.96 -7.30 24.40
C ILE A 284 -0.29 -8.19 24.56
N GLN A 285 -0.74 -8.42 25.79
CA GLN A 285 -1.92 -9.25 26.04
C GLN A 285 -3.22 -8.61 25.54
N GLU A 286 -3.30 -7.28 25.55
CA GLU A 286 -4.46 -6.53 25.03
C GLU A 286 -4.47 -6.59 23.50
N ARG A 287 -3.32 -6.36 22.86
CA ARG A 287 -3.14 -6.50 21.41
C ARG A 287 -3.54 -7.89 20.90
N GLN A 288 -3.02 -8.93 21.54
CA GLN A 288 -3.36 -10.32 21.20
C GLN A 288 -4.85 -10.66 21.41
N LYS A 289 -5.53 -9.95 22.32
CA LYS A 289 -6.97 -10.10 22.57
C LYS A 289 -7.84 -9.24 21.65
N SER A 290 -7.33 -8.21 20.98
CA SER A 290 -8.12 -7.36 20.06
C SER A 290 -8.61 -8.11 18.81
N LEU A 291 -7.90 -9.18 18.43
CA LEU A 291 -8.06 -9.94 17.19
C LEU A 291 -9.39 -10.71 17.00
N TYR A 292 -10.39 -10.52 17.86
CA TYR A 292 -11.68 -11.22 17.79
C TYR A 292 -12.68 -10.63 16.77
N GLY A 293 -12.41 -9.48 16.14
CA GLY A 293 -13.39 -8.83 15.25
C GLY A 293 -12.84 -8.17 13.98
N GLY A 294 -12.92 -8.84 12.83
CA GLY A 294 -12.80 -8.22 11.49
C GLY A 294 -11.46 -7.55 11.11
N GLU A 295 -10.51 -7.41 12.04
CA GLU A 295 -9.23 -6.72 11.84
C GLU A 295 -8.40 -7.34 10.72
N ILE A 296 -8.33 -8.67 10.63
CA ILE A 296 -7.65 -9.36 9.52
C ILE A 296 -8.26 -8.98 8.15
N LYS A 297 -9.58 -8.79 8.08
CA LYS A 297 -10.23 -8.37 6.83
C LYS A 297 -9.91 -6.91 6.52
N LYS A 298 -9.90 -6.03 7.52
CA LYS A 298 -9.51 -4.62 7.37
C LYS A 298 -8.06 -4.49 6.91
N MET A 299 -7.14 -5.15 7.60
CA MET A 299 -5.72 -5.22 7.26
C MET A 299 -5.52 -5.72 5.81
N ARG A 300 -6.23 -6.78 5.41
CA ARG A 300 -6.17 -7.25 4.01
C ARG A 300 -6.61 -6.20 3.01
N ILE A 301 -7.74 -5.52 3.27
CA ILE A 301 -8.22 -4.47 2.36
C ILE A 301 -7.20 -3.34 2.26
N ASP A 302 -6.61 -2.93 3.38
CA ASP A 302 -5.60 -1.89 3.44
C ASP A 302 -4.34 -2.26 2.64
N ILE A 303 -3.74 -3.42 2.94
CA ILE A 303 -2.53 -3.89 2.27
C ILE A 303 -2.75 -4.10 0.79
N TRP A 304 -3.82 -4.80 0.40
CA TRP A 304 -4.07 -5.07 -1.01
C TRP A 304 -4.33 -3.78 -1.79
N SER A 305 -4.98 -2.79 -1.17
CA SER A 305 -5.21 -1.47 -1.80
C SER A 305 -3.91 -0.68 -1.95
N GLY A 306 -3.09 -0.63 -0.90
CA GLY A 306 -1.79 0.05 -0.93
C GLY A 306 -0.83 -0.58 -1.93
N MET A 307 -0.74 -1.90 -1.94
CA MET A 307 0.07 -2.66 -2.88
C MET A 307 -0.45 -2.49 -4.32
N PHE A 308 -1.77 -2.52 -4.53
CA PHE A 308 -2.32 -2.31 -5.86
C PHE A 308 -1.95 -0.94 -6.41
N LEU A 309 -2.06 0.11 -5.60
CA LEU A 309 -1.71 1.47 -6.01
C LEU A 309 -0.22 1.60 -6.38
N SER A 310 0.68 1.05 -5.56
CA SER A 310 2.11 1.09 -5.85
C SER A 310 2.46 0.33 -7.13
N ASN A 311 1.90 -0.87 -7.31
CA ASN A 311 2.12 -1.64 -8.52
C ASN A 311 1.55 -0.98 -9.77
N LEU A 312 0.41 -0.29 -9.64
CA LEU A 312 -0.19 0.49 -10.71
C LEU A 312 0.73 1.65 -11.10
N VAL A 313 1.28 2.37 -10.13
CA VAL A 313 2.25 3.43 -10.36
C VAL A 313 3.49 2.89 -11.07
N MET A 314 4.08 1.79 -10.60
CA MET A 314 5.20 1.13 -11.27
C MET A 314 4.88 0.82 -12.74
N PHE A 315 3.73 0.20 -13.03
CA PHE A 315 3.31 -0.12 -14.39
C PHE A 315 3.29 1.11 -15.29
N PHE A 316 2.75 2.23 -14.80
CA PHE A 316 2.67 3.46 -15.57
C PHE A 316 4.00 4.20 -15.67
N ILE A 317 4.90 4.11 -14.70
CA ILE A 317 6.26 4.66 -14.83
C ILE A 317 7.02 3.94 -15.95
N ILE A 318 7.00 2.60 -15.96
CA ILE A 318 7.65 1.79 -17.01
C ILE A 318 7.03 2.13 -18.37
N THR A 319 5.69 2.19 -18.45
CA THR A 319 4.97 2.49 -19.70
C THR A 319 5.26 3.90 -20.21
N ALA A 320 5.24 4.91 -19.35
CA ALA A 320 5.55 6.29 -19.71
C ALA A 320 6.98 6.40 -20.26
N CYS A 321 7.97 5.84 -19.55
CA CYS A 321 9.37 5.90 -19.98
C CYS A 321 9.61 5.09 -21.27
N ALA A 322 8.94 3.96 -21.45
CA ALA A 322 9.00 3.21 -22.71
C ALA A 322 8.39 3.98 -23.89
N ALA A 323 7.25 4.63 -23.67
CA ALA A 323 6.54 5.36 -24.71
C ALA A 323 7.18 6.70 -25.09
N THR A 324 7.97 7.30 -24.19
CA THR A 324 8.63 8.59 -24.37
C THR A 324 10.13 8.42 -24.61
N LEU A 325 10.88 7.93 -23.64
CA LEU A 325 12.35 7.86 -23.68
C LEU A 325 12.84 6.78 -24.65
N HIS A 326 12.38 5.54 -24.48
CA HIS A 326 12.84 4.42 -25.31
C HIS A 326 12.51 4.64 -26.80
N LYS A 327 11.29 5.13 -27.07
CA LYS A 327 10.85 5.46 -28.44
C LYS A 327 11.68 6.57 -29.09
N ASN A 328 12.22 7.50 -28.30
CA ASN A 328 13.08 8.59 -28.76
C ASN A 328 14.58 8.22 -28.71
N GLY A 329 14.94 6.96 -28.48
CA GLY A 329 16.32 6.49 -28.49
C GLY A 329 17.11 6.77 -27.21
N ILE A 330 16.43 7.18 -26.13
CA ILE A 330 17.05 7.39 -24.81
C ILE A 330 16.93 6.10 -24.00
N PHE A 331 18.01 5.31 -23.98
CA PHE A 331 18.04 3.99 -23.36
C PHE A 331 18.64 3.96 -21.94
N ALA A 332 19.38 5.00 -21.55
CA ALA A 332 20.00 5.10 -20.23
C ALA A 332 19.58 6.39 -19.55
N ILE A 333 19.11 6.27 -18.31
CA ILE A 333 18.77 7.40 -17.45
C ILE A 333 20.00 7.71 -16.63
N ASN A 334 20.72 8.76 -17.03
CA ASN A 334 21.93 9.19 -16.34
C ASN A 334 21.66 10.36 -15.39
N SER A 335 20.48 10.96 -15.45
CA SER A 335 20.13 12.10 -14.62
C SER A 335 18.66 12.11 -14.21
N ALA A 336 18.35 12.85 -13.15
CA ALA A 336 16.97 13.20 -12.76
C ALA A 336 16.20 13.88 -13.91
N ALA A 337 16.90 14.66 -14.73
CA ALA A 337 16.35 15.34 -15.89
C ALA A 337 15.82 14.35 -16.94
N ASP A 338 16.57 13.29 -17.23
CA ASP A 338 16.16 12.28 -18.21
C ASP A 338 14.86 11.57 -17.78
N ALA A 339 14.74 11.24 -16.49
CA ALA A 339 13.54 10.61 -15.96
C ALA A 339 12.33 11.56 -15.98
N ALA A 340 12.54 12.86 -15.73
CA ALA A 340 11.49 13.87 -15.79
C ALA A 340 10.87 14.01 -17.18
N GLU A 341 11.64 13.80 -18.24
CA GLU A 341 11.16 13.95 -19.62
C GLU A 341 9.98 13.00 -19.95
N ALA A 342 9.85 11.87 -19.23
CA ALA A 342 8.68 11.00 -19.34
C ALA A 342 7.35 11.64 -18.86
N LEU A 343 7.42 12.73 -18.09
CA LEU A 343 6.27 13.52 -17.63
C LEU A 343 5.93 14.69 -18.56
N ARG A 344 6.74 14.94 -19.59
CA ARG A 344 6.52 16.03 -20.55
C ARG A 344 5.14 16.01 -21.25
N PRO A 345 4.54 14.85 -21.59
CA PRO A 345 3.18 14.83 -22.15
C PRO A 345 2.11 15.46 -21.26
N LEU A 346 2.29 15.41 -19.94
CA LEU A 346 1.38 16.04 -18.96
C LEU A 346 1.77 17.48 -18.66
N ALA A 347 3.04 17.71 -18.34
CA ALA A 347 3.49 18.95 -17.71
C ALA A 347 4.23 19.90 -18.67
N GLY A 348 4.47 19.49 -19.91
CA GLY A 348 5.29 20.24 -20.85
C GLY A 348 6.66 20.54 -20.24
N ASP A 349 7.08 21.80 -20.30
CA ASP A 349 8.37 22.25 -19.77
C ASP A 349 8.43 22.23 -18.23
N TYR A 350 7.28 22.05 -17.55
CA TYR A 350 7.22 21.89 -16.09
C TYR A 350 7.40 20.42 -15.63
N SER A 351 7.74 19.51 -16.55
CA SER A 351 8.00 18.09 -16.23
C SER A 351 9.08 17.90 -15.17
N TYR A 352 10.16 18.68 -15.25
CA TYR A 352 11.24 18.71 -14.26
C TYR A 352 10.75 19.09 -12.86
N PHE A 353 9.85 20.09 -12.77
CA PHE A 353 9.26 20.52 -11.50
C PHE A 353 8.40 19.43 -10.89
N LEU A 354 7.56 18.79 -11.71
CA LEU A 354 6.71 17.72 -11.26
C LEU A 354 7.52 16.49 -10.79
N PHE A 355 8.57 16.14 -11.54
CA PHE A 355 9.49 15.07 -11.17
C PHE A 355 10.21 15.34 -9.85
N ALA A 356 10.77 16.54 -9.69
CA ALA A 356 11.52 16.89 -8.49
C ALA A 356 10.66 16.91 -7.24
N ILE A 357 9.43 17.44 -7.32
CA ILE A 357 8.46 17.36 -6.22
C ILE A 357 8.16 15.89 -5.89
N GLY A 358 7.99 15.04 -6.89
CA GLY A 358 7.79 13.60 -6.72
C GLY A 358 8.94 12.93 -5.98
N ILE A 359 10.18 13.06 -6.49
CA ILE A 359 11.38 12.46 -5.88
C ILE A 359 11.61 12.98 -4.46
N ILE A 360 11.48 14.29 -4.23
CA ILE A 360 11.65 14.88 -2.91
C ILE A 360 10.58 14.36 -1.96
N GLY A 361 9.33 14.29 -2.41
CA GLY A 361 8.23 13.88 -1.54
C GLY A 361 8.28 12.43 -1.15
N VAL A 362 8.61 11.57 -2.11
CA VAL A 362 8.70 10.14 -1.89
C VAL A 362 9.98 9.81 -1.13
N GLY A 363 11.12 10.47 -1.40
CA GLY A 363 12.34 10.32 -0.60
C GLY A 363 12.16 10.79 0.85
N ALA A 364 11.48 11.92 1.07
CA ALA A 364 11.15 12.40 2.42
C ALA A 364 10.18 11.46 3.16
N LEU A 365 9.39 10.65 2.44
CA LEU A 365 8.51 9.62 3.00
C LEU A 365 9.28 8.32 3.27
N GLY A 366 10.14 7.88 2.33
CA GLY A 366 10.89 6.63 2.36
C GLY A 366 12.05 6.62 3.34
N ILE A 367 12.85 7.69 3.40
CA ILE A 367 14.03 7.76 4.28
C ILE A 367 13.68 7.52 5.76
N PRO A 368 12.62 8.14 6.34
CA PRO A 368 12.19 7.82 7.70
C PRO A 368 11.77 6.37 7.91
N ILE A 369 11.22 5.72 6.90
CA ILE A 369 10.80 4.32 6.96
C ILE A 369 12.01 3.39 6.88
N LEU A 370 12.98 3.71 6.03
CA LEU A 370 14.27 3.01 5.94
C LEU A 370 15.05 3.12 7.25
N ALA A 371 15.17 4.33 7.80
CA ALA A 371 15.87 4.56 9.06
C ALA A 371 15.10 3.97 10.26
N GLY A 372 13.78 4.15 10.28
CA GLY A 372 12.88 3.63 11.30
C GLY A 372 12.89 2.10 11.34
N SER A 373 12.75 1.42 10.21
CA SER A 373 12.79 -0.05 10.14
C SER A 373 14.13 -0.61 10.64
N SER A 374 15.25 0.03 10.31
CA SER A 374 16.56 -0.31 10.90
C SER A 374 16.53 -0.13 12.41
N SER A 375 16.04 1.01 12.88
CA SER A 375 15.98 1.32 14.31
C SER A 375 15.11 0.35 15.12
N TYR A 376 13.89 0.06 14.65
CA TYR A 376 13.04 -0.98 15.23
C TYR A 376 13.75 -2.33 15.23
N THR A 377 14.40 -2.73 14.13
CA THR A 377 15.11 -4.01 14.07
C THR A 377 16.23 -4.12 15.10
N PHE A 378 17.02 -3.06 15.30
CA PHE A 378 18.07 -3.02 16.33
C PHE A 378 17.48 -3.03 17.73
N ALA A 379 16.52 -2.13 18.01
CA ALA A 379 15.96 -2.00 19.33
C ALA A 379 15.23 -3.28 19.78
N GLU A 380 14.46 -3.88 18.87
CA GLU A 380 13.84 -5.18 19.08
C GLU A 380 14.87 -6.27 19.28
N SER A 381 16.01 -6.25 18.58
CA SER A 381 17.06 -7.26 18.72
C SER A 381 17.74 -7.20 20.10
N PHE A 382 18.04 -5.99 20.57
CA PHE A 382 18.80 -5.74 21.80
C PHE A 382 17.94 -5.44 23.05
N HIS A 383 16.61 -5.53 22.95
CA HIS A 383 15.67 -5.18 24.03
C HIS A 383 15.77 -3.71 24.48
N TRP A 384 16.05 -2.80 23.54
CA TRP A 384 16.04 -1.37 23.83
C TRP A 384 14.61 -0.83 23.84
N LYS A 385 14.42 0.33 24.50
CA LYS A 385 13.16 1.08 24.37
C LYS A 385 13.06 1.62 22.95
N GLU A 386 11.90 1.43 22.33
CA GLU A 386 11.66 1.71 20.91
C GLU A 386 10.28 2.30 20.68
N GLY A 387 10.12 3.00 19.55
CA GLY A 387 8.85 3.59 19.14
C GLY A 387 9.00 5.07 18.81
N LEU A 388 8.39 5.46 17.69
CA LEU A 388 8.34 6.85 17.23
C LEU A 388 7.48 7.75 18.14
N HIS A 389 6.68 7.16 19.03
CA HIS A 389 5.92 7.88 20.06
C HIS A 389 6.79 8.38 21.24
N TYR A 390 7.97 7.81 21.47
CA TYR A 390 8.88 8.25 22.53
C TYR A 390 9.68 9.49 22.11
N LYS A 391 10.02 10.34 23.09
CA LYS A 391 10.96 11.45 22.86
C LYS A 391 12.40 10.93 22.76
N LEU A 392 13.28 11.68 22.10
CA LEU A 392 14.71 11.37 21.96
C LEU A 392 15.37 10.92 23.28
N ARG A 393 15.11 11.64 24.38
CA ARG A 393 15.69 11.35 25.70
C ARG A 393 15.19 10.03 26.31
N GLN A 394 14.06 9.50 25.85
CA GLN A 394 13.45 8.27 26.35
C GLN A 394 13.91 7.03 25.58
N ALA A 395 14.33 7.18 24.32
CA ALA A 395 14.75 6.11 23.42
C ALA A 395 16.04 6.46 22.67
N TYR A 396 17.11 6.81 23.41
CA TYR A 396 18.36 7.29 22.83
C TYR A 396 19.00 6.30 21.85
N SER A 397 18.97 4.99 22.14
CA SER A 397 19.53 3.98 21.24
C SER A 397 18.74 3.87 19.93
N PHE A 398 17.40 3.99 20.00
CA PHE A 398 16.52 3.96 18.82
C PHE A 398 16.84 5.13 17.88
N TYR A 399 16.79 6.36 18.39
CA TYR A 399 17.12 7.53 17.58
C TYR A 399 18.60 7.60 17.18
N GLY A 400 19.50 7.00 17.98
CA GLY A 400 20.91 6.85 17.63
C GLY A 400 21.10 6.09 16.33
N ILE A 401 20.39 4.98 16.13
CA ILE A 401 20.44 4.22 14.87
C ILE A 401 19.95 5.05 13.69
N ILE A 402 18.86 5.82 13.85
CA ILE A 402 18.36 6.73 12.81
C ILE A 402 19.43 7.75 12.40
N ILE A 403 20.06 8.40 13.38
CA ILE A 403 21.11 9.40 13.15
C ILE A 403 22.31 8.75 12.46
N ILE A 404 22.76 7.59 12.92
CA ILE A 404 23.89 6.86 12.33
C ILE A 404 23.57 6.48 10.88
N SER A 405 22.39 5.92 10.59
CA SER A 405 21.99 5.58 9.21
C SER A 405 21.98 6.81 8.30
N LEU A 406 21.46 7.95 8.76
CA LEU A 406 21.46 9.19 7.97
C LEU A 406 22.88 9.70 7.73
N VAL A 407 23.74 9.71 8.76
CA VAL A 407 25.12 10.16 8.63
C VAL A 407 25.90 9.27 7.66
N ILE A 408 25.78 7.95 7.77
CA ILE A 408 26.43 7.03 6.83
C ILE A 408 25.84 7.23 5.42
N GLY A 409 24.53 7.42 5.28
CA GLY A 409 23.90 7.75 3.99
C GLY A 409 24.48 9.01 3.34
N VAL A 410 24.72 10.07 4.12
CA VAL A 410 25.42 11.28 3.65
C VAL A 410 26.85 10.94 3.22
N LEU A 411 27.59 10.18 4.03
CA LEU A 411 28.98 9.82 3.74
C LEU A 411 29.14 8.96 2.47
N ILE A 412 28.18 8.09 2.16
CA ILE A 412 28.20 7.26 0.94
C ILE A 412 28.24 8.13 -0.33
N ASN A 413 27.62 9.32 -0.30
CA ASN A 413 27.64 10.23 -1.43
C ASN A 413 29.03 10.85 -1.69
N LEU A 414 29.96 10.81 -0.71
CA LEU A 414 31.35 11.25 -0.90
C LEU A 414 32.15 10.33 -1.83
N VAL A 415 31.66 9.12 -2.08
CA VAL A 415 32.30 8.14 -2.98
C VAL A 415 32.17 8.57 -4.45
N GLY A 416 31.28 9.52 -4.77
CA GLY A 416 31.13 10.06 -6.13
C GLY A 416 30.44 9.11 -7.10
N ILE A 417 29.63 8.18 -6.59
CA ILE A 417 28.76 7.32 -7.42
C ILE A 417 27.61 8.20 -7.94
N ASP A 418 27.32 8.08 -9.23
CA ASP A 418 26.14 8.71 -9.82
C ASP A 418 24.85 8.33 -9.05
N PRO A 419 24.02 9.31 -8.62
CA PRO A 419 22.85 9.03 -7.79
C PRO A 419 21.84 8.10 -8.46
N MET A 420 21.59 8.25 -9.76
CA MET A 420 20.62 7.39 -10.46
C MET A 420 21.09 5.94 -10.52
N ARG A 421 22.39 5.70 -10.71
CA ARG A 421 22.96 4.35 -10.61
C ARG A 421 22.97 3.82 -9.18
N ALA A 422 23.26 4.67 -8.20
CA ALA A 422 23.23 4.28 -6.79
C ALA A 422 21.83 3.79 -6.39
N LEU A 423 20.76 4.44 -6.87
CA LEU A 423 19.38 4.01 -6.67
C LEU A 423 19.11 2.60 -7.23
N VAL A 424 19.53 2.33 -8.47
CA VAL A 424 19.37 0.99 -9.07
C VAL A 424 20.20 -0.06 -8.34
N TYR A 425 21.40 0.27 -7.86
CA TYR A 425 22.20 -0.64 -7.03
C TYR A 425 21.57 -0.89 -5.67
N ALA A 426 20.89 0.09 -5.08
CA ALA A 426 20.18 -0.07 -3.82
C ALA A 426 19.02 -1.05 -3.98
N ALA A 427 18.29 -0.92 -5.09
CA ALA A 427 17.25 -1.85 -5.49
C ALA A 427 17.78 -3.29 -5.63
N ILE A 428 18.91 -3.47 -6.33
CA ILE A 428 19.54 -4.79 -6.50
C ILE A 428 19.99 -5.38 -5.15
N LEU A 429 20.55 -4.55 -4.26
CA LEU A 429 20.95 -4.95 -2.91
C LEU A 429 19.76 -5.47 -2.09
N ASN A 430 18.61 -4.79 -2.17
CA ASN A 430 17.36 -5.26 -1.57
C ASN A 430 16.94 -6.61 -2.16
N GLY A 431 17.12 -6.81 -3.47
CA GLY A 431 16.87 -8.08 -4.16
C GLY A 431 17.67 -9.27 -3.59
N TYR A 432 18.93 -9.05 -3.21
CA TYR A 432 19.77 -10.09 -2.61
C TYR A 432 19.34 -10.49 -1.19
N ILE A 433 18.89 -9.50 -0.41
CA ILE A 433 18.63 -9.67 1.02
C ILE A 433 17.23 -10.22 1.25
N ALA A 434 16.27 -9.86 0.40
CA ALA A 434 14.89 -10.28 0.50
C ALA A 434 14.67 -11.79 0.65
N PRO A 435 15.27 -12.71 -0.15
CA PRO A 435 14.99 -14.14 -0.02
C PRO A 435 15.36 -14.70 1.36
N VAL A 436 16.44 -14.20 1.96
CA VAL A 436 16.88 -14.63 3.31
C VAL A 436 15.80 -14.30 4.34
N ILE A 437 15.23 -13.09 4.28
CA ILE A 437 14.24 -12.62 5.25
C ILE A 437 12.85 -13.22 4.95
N LEU A 438 12.50 -13.38 3.68
CA LEU A 438 11.26 -14.03 3.23
C LEU A 438 11.13 -15.46 3.74
N ILE A 439 12.23 -16.23 3.75
CA ILE A 439 12.24 -17.60 4.32
C ILE A 439 11.82 -17.56 5.78
N LEU A 440 12.35 -16.61 6.57
CA LEU A 440 11.99 -16.47 7.98
C LEU A 440 10.52 -16.08 8.15
N ILE A 441 10.03 -15.14 7.34
CA ILE A 441 8.63 -14.70 7.36
C ILE A 441 7.71 -15.88 7.04
N LEU A 442 8.01 -16.67 6.01
CA LEU A 442 7.20 -17.82 5.61
C LEU A 442 7.16 -18.89 6.72
N ILE A 443 8.29 -19.14 7.39
CA ILE A 443 8.35 -20.08 8.53
C ILE A 443 7.52 -19.55 9.71
N LEU A 444 7.72 -18.29 10.11
CA LEU A 444 7.01 -17.67 11.24
C LEU A 444 5.49 -17.64 11.00
N SER A 445 5.06 -17.15 9.84
CA SER A 445 3.64 -17.06 9.47
C SER A 445 2.97 -18.43 9.25
N SER A 446 3.75 -19.49 9.03
CA SER A 446 3.25 -20.87 8.90
C SER A 446 3.26 -21.65 10.22
N SER A 447 3.92 -21.13 11.26
CA SER A 447 4.09 -21.83 12.53
C SER A 447 2.82 -21.73 13.39
N ARG A 448 2.15 -22.87 13.64
CA ARG A 448 1.02 -22.93 14.60
C ARG A 448 1.43 -22.56 16.03
N LYS A 449 2.70 -22.76 16.39
CA LYS A 449 3.23 -22.37 17.71
C LYS A 449 3.24 -20.85 17.89
N LEU A 450 3.41 -20.09 16.81
CA LEU A 450 3.39 -18.63 16.85
C LEU A 450 1.99 -18.07 16.54
N MET A 451 1.38 -18.53 15.46
CA MET A 451 0.18 -17.93 14.87
C MET A 451 -1.12 -18.55 15.39
N GLY A 452 -1.06 -19.64 16.15
CA GLY A 452 -2.25 -20.38 16.61
C GLY A 452 -3.13 -20.83 15.45
N SER A 453 -4.41 -20.44 15.49
CA SER A 453 -5.39 -20.73 14.43
C SER A 453 -5.29 -19.79 13.23
N ARG A 454 -4.47 -18.74 13.28
CA ARG A 454 -4.35 -17.68 12.26
C ARG A 454 -3.17 -17.88 11.30
N VAL A 455 -2.68 -19.12 11.16
CA VAL A 455 -1.63 -19.48 10.21
C VAL A 455 -1.98 -19.10 8.76
N ASN A 456 -0.95 -18.98 7.93
CA ASN A 456 -1.14 -18.83 6.49
C ASN A 456 -1.97 -19.95 5.86
N GLY A 457 -2.86 -19.56 4.96
CA GLY A 457 -3.56 -20.49 4.08
C GLY A 457 -2.62 -21.07 3.02
N ALA A 458 -3.07 -22.12 2.33
CA ALA A 458 -2.27 -22.80 1.31
C ALA A 458 -1.79 -21.84 0.19
N TRP A 459 -2.68 -20.96 -0.29
CA TRP A 459 -2.34 -19.96 -1.31
C TRP A 459 -1.23 -19.00 -0.86
N SER A 460 -1.30 -18.48 0.36
CA SER A 460 -0.25 -17.58 0.88
C SER A 460 1.10 -18.29 0.97
N LYS A 461 1.12 -19.60 1.29
CA LYS A 461 2.35 -20.39 1.33
C LYS A 461 2.94 -20.64 -0.05
N ILE A 462 2.09 -20.98 -1.03
CA ILE A 462 2.51 -21.22 -2.41
C ILE A 462 3.09 -19.93 -2.99
N ILE A 463 2.34 -18.83 -2.91
CA ILE A 463 2.76 -17.53 -3.45
C ILE A 463 4.02 -17.03 -2.74
N GLY A 464 4.09 -17.14 -1.40
CA GLY A 464 5.30 -16.82 -0.64
C GLY A 464 6.51 -17.69 -1.02
N GLY A 465 6.29 -18.98 -1.28
CA GLY A 465 7.33 -19.90 -1.77
C GLY A 465 7.82 -19.53 -3.17
N VAL A 466 6.91 -19.17 -4.08
CA VAL A 466 7.26 -18.66 -5.42
C VAL A 466 8.07 -17.37 -5.31
N ALA A 467 7.68 -16.43 -4.43
CA ALA A 467 8.44 -15.22 -4.19
C ALA A 467 9.87 -15.53 -3.72
N ILE A 468 10.04 -16.44 -2.76
CA ILE A 468 11.38 -16.87 -2.30
C ILE A 468 12.20 -17.45 -3.45
N LEU A 469 11.64 -18.38 -4.21
CA LEU A 469 12.34 -19.05 -5.31
C LEU A 469 12.78 -18.04 -6.37
N LEU A 470 11.89 -17.12 -6.74
CA LEU A 470 12.16 -16.11 -7.74
C LEU A 470 13.22 -15.10 -7.28
N MET A 471 13.11 -14.59 -6.05
CA MET A 471 14.09 -13.67 -5.48
C MET A 471 15.46 -14.35 -5.30
N ALA A 472 15.47 -15.60 -4.83
CA ALA A 472 16.71 -16.37 -4.68
C ALA A 472 17.37 -16.64 -6.05
N PHE A 473 16.57 -17.00 -7.05
CA PHE A 473 17.06 -17.20 -8.42
C PHE A 473 17.62 -15.90 -9.00
N ALA A 474 16.92 -14.77 -8.86
CA ALA A 474 17.37 -13.46 -9.32
C ALA A 474 18.69 -13.04 -8.63
N GLY A 475 18.79 -13.24 -7.32
CA GLY A 475 20.03 -13.01 -6.57
C GLY A 475 21.19 -13.89 -7.05
N VAL A 476 21.00 -15.21 -7.13
CA VAL A 476 22.05 -16.12 -7.60
C VAL A 476 22.47 -15.79 -9.04
N ALA A 477 21.52 -15.52 -9.92
CA ALA A 477 21.80 -15.14 -11.31
C ALA A 477 22.59 -13.82 -11.41
N THR A 478 22.32 -12.87 -10.52
CA THR A 478 23.05 -11.60 -10.50
C THR A 478 24.47 -11.77 -9.96
N ILE A 479 24.66 -12.56 -8.89
CA ILE A 479 26.02 -12.90 -8.42
C ILE A 479 26.79 -13.62 -9.53
N TRP A 480 26.14 -14.58 -10.18
CA TRP A 480 26.73 -15.32 -11.29
C TRP A 480 27.15 -14.40 -12.44
N SER A 481 26.28 -13.48 -12.89
CA SER A 481 26.59 -12.55 -13.98
C SER A 481 27.61 -11.46 -13.63
N LEU A 482 27.82 -11.20 -12.34
CA LEU A 482 28.90 -10.33 -11.87
C LEU A 482 30.25 -11.05 -11.87
N ILE A 483 30.28 -12.34 -11.54
CA ILE A 483 31.51 -13.14 -11.43
C ILE A 483 31.94 -13.73 -12.78
N PHE A 484 30.98 -14.28 -13.53
CA PHE A 484 31.20 -14.97 -14.80
C PHE A 484 30.61 -14.10 -15.92
N ARG A 485 31.51 -13.61 -16.77
CA ARG A 485 31.26 -12.55 -17.76
C ARG A 485 30.38 -13.01 -18.92
#